data_AF-A0A518UAE4-F1
#
_entry.id   AF-A0A518UAE4-F1
#
_cell.length_a   1.000
_cell.length_b   1.000
_cell.length_c   1.000
_cell.angle_alpha   90.00
_cell.angle_beta   90.00
_cell.angle_gamma   90.00
#
_symmetry.space_group_name_H-M   'P 1'
#
loop_
_entity.id
_entity.type
_entity.pdbx_description
1 polymer ?
#
loop_
_entity_poly.entity_id
_entity_poly.type
_entity_poly.pdbx_seq_one_letter_code
_entity_poly.pdbx_strand_id
1 'polypeptide(L)'
;MREQGYTVPVIFITGYAEVGTAVEAMKSGAFDYIEKPFAHQTFLDKVLRAIAESKLLYVKDMQRRATEARLALLTATELKILKLVAQGNSSREIGEKLGISSRTVDNHRGHMMEKLHVSSVVELVLIYTGEGK
;
A
#
# COMPACT_ATOMS: atom_id res chain seq x y z
N MET A 1 -0.89 16.12 -10.64
CA MET A 1 -1.91 15.48 -9.76
C MET A 1 -1.50 14.10 -9.28
N ARG A 2 -1.22 13.12 -10.16
CA ARG A 2 -0.68 11.82 -9.73
C ARG A 2 0.70 11.90 -9.06
N GLU A 3 1.58 12.78 -9.55
CA GLU A 3 2.90 13.05 -8.94
C GLU A 3 2.82 13.65 -7.52
N GLN A 4 1.68 14.21 -7.14
CA GLN A 4 1.42 14.75 -5.79
C GLN A 4 0.70 13.72 -4.89
N GLY A 5 0.58 12.47 -5.32
CA GLY A 5 -0.06 11.40 -4.55
C GLY A 5 -1.59 11.43 -4.53
N TYR A 6 -2.23 12.26 -5.36
CA TYR A 6 -3.68 12.23 -5.52
C TYR A 6 -4.09 11.07 -6.44
N THR A 7 -4.88 10.13 -5.91
CA THR A 7 -5.41 8.97 -6.64
C THR A 7 -6.76 9.24 -7.30
N VAL A 8 -7.13 10.51 -7.48
CA VAL A 8 -8.42 10.91 -8.07
C VAL A 8 -8.39 10.56 -9.58
N PRO A 9 -9.40 9.87 -10.10
CA PRO A 9 -9.46 9.50 -11.51
C PRO A 9 -9.76 10.74 -12.35
N VAL A 10 -9.02 10.92 -13.44
CA VAL A 10 -9.18 12.07 -14.34
C VAL A 10 -9.78 11.60 -15.66
N ILE A 11 -10.90 12.18 -16.06
CA ILE A 11 -11.53 11.94 -17.37
C ILE A 11 -11.39 13.20 -18.21
N PHE A 12 -10.78 13.08 -19.39
CA PHE A 12 -10.68 14.18 -20.34
C PHE A 12 -11.92 14.22 -21.23
N ILE A 13 -12.44 15.42 -21.48
CA ILE A 13 -13.58 15.64 -22.37
C ILE A 13 -13.18 16.67 -23.42
N THR A 14 -13.28 16.34 -24.70
CA THR A 14 -12.90 17.21 -25.81
C THR A 14 -14.03 17.34 -26.84
N GLY A 15 -14.04 18.43 -27.62
CA GLY A 15 -14.84 18.53 -28.85
C GLY A 15 -14.10 18.17 -30.13
N TYR A 16 -12.79 17.90 -30.02
CA TYR A 16 -11.92 17.51 -31.12
C TYR A 16 -11.06 16.36 -30.61
N ALA A 17 -11.51 15.12 -30.84
CA ALA A 17 -10.73 13.96 -30.45
C ALA A 17 -9.82 13.54 -31.60
N GLU A 18 -8.52 13.57 -31.31
CA GLU A 18 -7.54 12.91 -32.16
C GLU A 18 -6.96 11.72 -31.41
N VAL A 19 -6.53 10.71 -32.16
CA VAL A 19 -5.88 9.53 -31.57
C VAL A 19 -4.63 9.95 -30.76
N GLY A 20 -3.90 10.97 -31.21
CA GLY A 20 -2.71 11.47 -30.53
C GLY A 20 -3.00 12.01 -29.13
N THR A 21 -3.99 12.88 -28.99
CA THR A 21 -4.34 13.50 -27.70
C THR A 21 -4.97 12.49 -26.73
N ALA A 22 -5.75 11.54 -27.24
CA ALA A 22 -6.27 10.44 -26.44
C ALA A 22 -5.13 9.56 -25.88
N VAL A 23 -4.16 9.20 -26.72
CA VAL A 23 -3.00 8.40 -26.29
C VAL A 23 -2.16 9.15 -25.26
N GLU A 24 -1.93 10.44 -25.44
CA GLU A 24 -1.18 11.27 -24.48
C GLU A 24 -1.89 11.37 -23.13
N ALA A 25 -3.21 11.57 -23.13
CA ALA A 25 -4.02 11.56 -21.92
C ALA A 25 -3.90 10.24 -21.17
N MET A 26 -4.02 9.10 -21.87
CA MET A 26 -3.89 7.77 -21.25
C MET A 26 -2.48 7.53 -20.71
N LYS A 27 -1.42 7.92 -21.44
CA LYS A 27 -0.03 7.84 -20.98
C LYS A 27 0.23 8.67 -19.73
N SER A 28 -0.45 9.82 -19.63
CA SER A 28 -0.38 10.71 -18.46
C SER A 28 -1.20 10.20 -17.26
N GLY A 29 -1.87 9.06 -17.41
CA GLY A 29 -2.64 8.42 -16.34
C GLY A 29 -4.09 8.88 -16.24
N ALA A 30 -4.67 9.37 -17.34
CA ALA A 30 -6.12 9.54 -17.43
C ALA A 30 -6.82 8.21 -17.16
N PHE A 31 -7.97 8.29 -16.49
CA PHE A 31 -8.89 7.18 -16.33
C PHE A 31 -9.61 6.91 -17.66
N ASP A 32 -10.04 7.97 -18.35
CA ASP A 32 -10.74 7.85 -19.62
C ASP A 32 -10.64 9.16 -20.45
N TYR A 33 -11.00 9.06 -21.72
CA TYR A 33 -11.07 10.14 -22.69
C TYR A 33 -12.43 10.07 -23.41
N ILE A 34 -13.13 11.21 -23.48
CA ILE A 34 -14.48 11.28 -24.03
C ILE A 34 -14.53 12.38 -25.10
N GLU A 35 -14.92 12.00 -26.30
CA GLU A 35 -15.22 12.92 -27.40
C GLU A 35 -16.67 13.42 -27.33
N LYS A 36 -16.88 14.71 -27.58
CA LYS A 36 -18.20 15.30 -27.80
C LYS A 36 -18.57 15.19 -29.28
N PRO A 37 -19.85 14.91 -29.60
CA PRO A 37 -20.94 14.70 -28.65
C PRO A 37 -20.94 13.28 -28.06
N PHE A 38 -21.28 13.16 -26.77
CA PHE A 38 -21.44 11.88 -26.09
C PHE A 38 -22.84 11.74 -25.51
N ALA A 39 -23.32 10.51 -25.38
CA ALA A 39 -24.57 10.23 -24.69
C ALA A 39 -24.40 10.44 -23.18
N HIS A 40 -25.40 11.05 -22.53
CA HIS A 40 -25.38 11.29 -21.08
C HIS A 40 -25.18 9.99 -20.28
N GLN A 41 -25.83 8.90 -20.70
CA GLN A 41 -25.68 7.61 -20.04
C GLN A 41 -24.24 7.09 -20.11
N THR A 42 -23.60 7.17 -21.28
CA THR A 42 -22.20 6.76 -21.45
C THR A 42 -21.25 7.56 -20.57
N PHE A 43 -21.50 8.87 -20.40
CA PHE A 43 -20.71 9.69 -19.49
C PHE A 43 -20.90 9.25 -18.02
N LEU A 44 -22.15 9.06 -17.60
CA LEU A 44 -22.46 8.59 -16.24
C LEU A 44 -21.81 7.24 -15.94
N ASP A 45 -21.89 6.29 -16.86
CA ASP A 45 -21.29 4.95 -16.69
C ASP A 45 -19.76 5.05 -16.51
N LYS A 46 -19.09 5.90 -17.30
CA LYS A 46 -17.64 6.14 -17.20
C LYS A 46 -17.27 6.78 -15.85
N VAL A 47 -18.04 7.77 -15.39
CA VAL A 47 -17.82 8.43 -14.09
C VAL A 47 -18.04 7.45 -12.94
N LEU A 48 -19.11 6.65 -12.96
CA LEU A 48 -19.38 5.67 -11.92
C LEU A 48 -18.27 4.62 -11.83
N ARG A 49 -17.79 4.14 -12.98
CA ARG A 49 -16.64 3.22 -13.04
C ARG A 49 -15.37 3.86 -12.46
N ALA A 50 -15.11 5.11 -12.79
CA ALA A 50 -13.97 5.87 -12.26
C ALA A 50 -13.99 5.95 -10.73
N ILE A 51 -15.15 6.30 -10.17
CA ILE A 51 -15.34 6.40 -8.72
C ILE A 51 -15.15 5.03 -8.04
N ALA A 52 -15.73 3.97 -8.61
CA ALA A 52 -15.62 2.63 -8.05
C ALA A 52 -14.16 2.15 -7.99
N GLU A 53 -13.41 2.31 -9.08
CA GLU A 53 -11.99 1.92 -9.15
C GLU A 53 -11.13 2.78 -8.22
N SER A 54 -11.37 4.09 -8.18
CA SER A 54 -10.68 5.01 -7.26
C SER A 54 -10.89 4.62 -5.81
N LYS A 55 -12.09 4.19 -5.42
CA LYS A 55 -12.39 3.76 -4.05
C LYS A 55 -11.60 2.51 -3.68
N LEU A 56 -11.49 1.54 -4.58
CA LEU A 56 -10.70 0.32 -4.34
C LEU A 56 -9.22 0.64 -4.16
N LEU A 57 -8.66 1.51 -5.02
CA LEU A 57 -7.27 1.95 -4.92
C LEU A 57 -7.02 2.74 -3.63
N TYR A 58 -7.95 3.63 -3.27
CA TYR A 58 -7.86 4.41 -2.04
C TYR A 58 -7.84 3.53 -0.78
N VAL A 59 -8.72 2.52 -0.70
CA VAL A 59 -8.74 1.59 0.45
C VAL A 59 -7.42 0.84 0.57
N LYS A 60 -6.86 0.35 -0.54
CA LYS A 60 -5.56 -0.33 -0.54
C LYS A 60 -4.43 0.61 -0.12
N ASP A 61 -4.43 1.85 -0.61
CA ASP A 61 -3.42 2.84 -0.23
C ASP A 61 -3.51 3.22 1.25
N MET A 62 -4.74 3.36 1.78
CA MET A 62 -4.96 3.60 3.21
C MET A 62 -4.46 2.44 4.08
N GLN A 63 -4.73 1.20 3.69
CA GLN A 63 -4.21 0.01 4.39
C GLN A 63 -2.68 0.00 4.37
N ARG A 64 -2.08 0.24 3.19
CA ARG A 64 -0.61 0.32 3.05
C ARG A 64 -0.01 1.40 3.94
N ARG A 65 -0.54 2.63 3.90
CA ARG A 65 -0.06 3.75 4.73
C ARG A 65 -0.21 3.46 6.22
N ALA A 66 -1.30 2.82 6.63
CA ALA A 66 -1.50 2.42 8.03
C ALA A 66 -0.44 1.40 8.47
N THR A 67 -0.14 0.40 7.64
CA THR A 67 0.94 -0.56 7.90
C THR A 67 2.30 0.10 7.94
N GLU A 68 2.62 0.96 6.98
CA GLU A 68 3.87 1.73 6.95
C GLU A 68 4.03 2.60 8.20
N ALA A 69 2.97 3.28 8.64
CA ALA A 69 2.98 4.09 9.85
C ALA A 69 3.21 3.26 11.12
N ARG A 70 2.63 2.06 11.20
CA ARG A 70 2.89 1.12 12.32
C ARG A 70 4.33 0.64 12.30
N LEU A 71 4.85 0.22 11.16
CA LEU A 71 6.23 -0.24 11.03
C LEU A 71 7.25 0.87 11.30
N ALA A 72 6.91 2.14 11.04
CA ALA A 72 7.74 3.29 11.37
C ALA A 72 7.94 3.50 12.89
N LEU A 73 7.13 2.87 13.75
CA LEU A 73 7.33 2.87 15.21
C LEU A 73 8.52 1.99 15.64
N LEU A 74 8.98 1.10 14.76
CA LEU A 74 10.09 0.19 15.04
C LEU A 74 11.44 0.84 14.75
N THR A 75 12.42 0.51 15.59
CA THR A 75 13.82 0.85 15.34
C THR A 75 14.38 0.04 14.18
N ALA A 76 15.49 0.49 13.58
CA ALA A 76 16.17 -0.23 12.51
C ALA A 76 16.58 -1.67 12.92
N THR A 77 16.94 -1.89 14.18
CA THR A 77 17.28 -3.22 14.70
C THR A 77 16.05 -4.11 14.82
N GLU A 78 14.94 -3.58 15.34
CA GLU A 78 13.67 -4.30 15.44
C GLU A 78 13.15 -4.70 14.05
N LEU A 79 13.22 -3.81 13.06
CA LEU A 79 12.88 -4.11 11.66
C LEU A 79 13.73 -5.26 11.08
N LYS A 80 15.03 -5.31 11.38
CA LYS A 80 15.91 -6.41 10.96
C LYS A 80 15.49 -7.74 11.60
N ILE A 81 15.19 -7.72 12.90
CA ILE A 81 14.72 -8.92 13.63
C ILE A 81 13.38 -9.37 13.06
N LEU A 82 12.43 -8.46 12.89
CA LEU A 82 11.10 -8.73 12.34
C LEU A 82 11.18 -9.40 10.96
N LYS A 83 12.05 -8.91 10.08
CA LYS A 83 12.28 -9.52 8.76
C LYS A 83 12.73 -10.98 8.88
N LEU A 84 13.61 -11.31 9.82
CA LEU A 84 14.05 -12.69 10.04
C LEU A 84 12.96 -13.56 10.68
N VAL A 85 12.16 -13.00 11.58
CA VAL A 85 10.97 -13.68 12.14
C VAL A 85 9.98 -14.03 11.03
N ALA A 86 9.69 -13.10 10.12
CA ALA A 86 8.80 -13.32 8.98
C ALA A 86 9.31 -14.38 7.99
N GLN A 87 10.63 -14.61 7.95
CA GLN A 87 11.26 -15.68 7.19
C GLN A 87 11.23 -17.05 7.91
N GLY A 88 10.61 -17.13 9.09
CA GLY A 88 10.49 -18.37 9.87
C GLY A 88 11.69 -18.71 10.76
N ASN A 89 12.63 -17.78 10.97
CA ASN A 89 13.80 -18.04 11.82
C ASN A 89 13.39 -18.05 13.30
N SER A 90 13.92 -19.02 14.05
CA SER A 90 13.82 -19.09 15.51
C SER A 90 14.67 -18.01 16.19
N SER A 91 14.37 -17.68 17.47
CA SER A 91 15.16 -16.70 18.24
C SER A 91 16.65 -17.07 18.35
N ARG A 92 16.97 -18.37 18.32
CA ARG A 92 18.36 -18.86 18.30
C ARG A 92 19.06 -18.52 16.99
N GLU A 93 18.43 -18.87 15.86
CA GLU A 93 19.00 -18.60 14.52
C GLU A 93 19.14 -17.10 14.25
N ILE A 94 18.17 -16.30 14.71
CA ILE A 94 18.25 -14.83 14.62
C ILE A 94 19.43 -14.31 15.45
N GLY A 95 19.60 -14.81 16.67
CA GLY A 95 20.72 -14.45 17.53
C GLY A 95 22.08 -14.75 16.88
N GLU A 96 22.22 -15.95 16.30
CA GLU A 96 23.41 -16.35 15.55
C GLU A 96 23.68 -15.44 14.34
N LYS A 97 22.64 -15.10 13.56
CA LYS A 97 22.76 -14.22 12.39
C LYS A 97 23.12 -12.77 12.73
N LEU A 98 22.68 -12.28 13.89
CA LEU A 98 22.87 -10.89 14.31
C LEU A 98 23.98 -10.70 15.35
N GLY A 99 24.62 -11.79 15.82
CA GLY A 99 25.66 -11.73 16.85
C GLY A 99 25.14 -11.32 18.23
N ILE A 100 23.88 -11.65 18.57
CA ILE A 100 23.24 -11.33 19.85
C ILE A 100 22.66 -12.59 20.50
N SER A 101 22.38 -12.55 21.80
CA SER A 101 21.77 -13.71 22.48
C SER A 101 20.32 -13.93 22.06
N SER A 102 19.84 -15.17 22.07
CA SER A 102 18.42 -15.49 21.84
C SER A 102 17.49 -14.76 22.82
N ARG A 103 17.92 -14.60 24.07
CA ARG A 103 17.22 -13.80 25.09
C ARG A 103 17.08 -12.33 24.68
N THR A 104 18.11 -11.75 24.04
CA THR A 104 18.05 -10.38 23.50
C THR A 104 17.03 -10.29 22.36
N VAL A 105 16.98 -11.29 21.48
CA VAL A 105 15.97 -11.37 20.40
C VAL A 105 14.56 -11.40 20.98
N ASP A 106 14.33 -12.21 22.02
CA ASP A 106 13.01 -12.31 22.67
C ASP A 106 12.60 -11.00 23.37
N ASN A 107 13.55 -10.28 23.97
CA ASN A 107 13.29 -8.94 24.51
C ASN A 107 12.88 -7.95 23.40
N HIS A 108 13.58 -7.95 22.26
CA HIS A 108 13.17 -7.14 21.11
C HIS A 108 11.77 -7.52 20.60
N ARG A 109 11.43 -8.82 20.56
CA ARG A 109 10.08 -9.27 20.19
C ARG A 109 9.02 -8.75 21.16
N GLY A 110 9.29 -8.79 22.46
CA GLY A 110 8.42 -8.19 23.48
C GLY A 110 8.18 -6.69 23.24
N HIS A 111 9.25 -5.92 23.04
CA HIS A 111 9.14 -4.48 22.77
C HIS A 111 8.42 -4.18 21.46
N MET A 112 8.64 -4.97 20.40
CA MET A 112 7.90 -4.82 19.14
C MET A 112 6.41 -5.07 19.34
N MET A 113 6.05 -6.11 20.09
CA MET A 113 4.64 -6.45 20.37
C MET A 113 3.96 -5.34 21.18
N GLU A 114 4.65 -4.76 22.16
CA GLU A 114 4.18 -3.62 22.94
C GLU A 114 3.98 -2.37 22.05
N LYS A 115 5.00 -1.98 21.28
CA LYS A 115 4.94 -0.81 20.37
C LYS A 115 3.82 -0.94 19.34
N LEU A 116 3.64 -2.13 18.79
CA LEU A 116 2.65 -2.40 17.74
C LEU A 116 1.28 -2.79 18.28
N HIS A 117 1.13 -2.89 19.60
CA HIS A 117 -0.11 -3.29 20.29
C HIS A 117 -0.66 -4.63 19.79
N VAL A 118 0.22 -5.64 19.71
CA VAL A 118 -0.14 -7.00 19.29
C VAL A 118 0.19 -8.00 20.39
N SER A 119 -0.57 -9.10 20.44
CA SER A 119 -0.43 -10.09 21.50
C SER A 119 0.35 -11.34 21.08
N SER A 120 0.67 -11.45 19.79
CA SER A 120 1.31 -12.65 19.25
C SER A 120 2.33 -12.35 18.16
N VAL A 121 3.26 -13.28 18.01
CA VAL A 121 4.27 -13.26 16.95
C VAL A 121 3.62 -13.44 15.58
N VAL A 122 2.51 -14.18 15.52
CA VAL A 122 1.71 -14.34 14.30
C VAL A 122 1.14 -12.99 13.87
N GLU A 123 0.53 -12.22 14.77
CA GLU A 123 0.06 -10.85 14.48
C GLU A 123 1.20 -9.93 14.06
N LEU A 124 2.36 -10.04 14.71
CA LEU A 124 3.55 -9.28 14.36
C LEU A 124 4.00 -9.55 12.90
N VAL A 125 3.98 -10.82 12.47
CA VAL A 125 4.28 -11.21 11.09
C VAL A 125 3.19 -10.74 10.13
N LEU A 126 1.91 -10.85 10.50
CA LEU A 126 0.78 -10.38 9.67
C LEU A 126 0.83 -8.88 9.38
N ILE A 127 1.26 -8.07 10.36
CA ILE A 127 1.51 -6.64 10.14
C ILE A 127 2.65 -6.44 9.14
N TYR A 128 3.73 -7.21 9.24
CA TYR A 128 4.88 -7.09 8.35
C TYR A 128 4.57 -7.51 6.90
N THR A 129 3.79 -8.57 6.71
CA THR A 129 3.41 -9.05 5.36
C THR A 129 2.30 -8.24 4.73
N GLY A 130 1.58 -7.43 5.52
CA GLY A 130 0.41 -6.69 5.06
C GLY A 130 -0.83 -7.57 4.85
N GLU A 131 -0.82 -8.81 5.36
CA GLU A 131 -1.94 -9.77 5.26
C GLU A 131 -2.85 -9.77 6.52
N GLY A 132 -2.60 -8.84 7.45
CA GLY A 132 -3.43 -8.66 8.64
C GLY A 132 -4.76 -7.95 8.37
N LYS A 133 -5.76 -8.74 7.93
CA LYS A 133 -7.19 -8.41 7.67
C LYS A 133 -7.53 -7.59 6.42
#